data_AF-A0A5R9KR09-F1
#
_entry.id   AF-A0A5R9KR09-F1
#
_cell.length_a   1.000
_cell.length_b   1.000
_cell.length_c   1.000
_cell.angle_alpha   90.00
_cell.angle_beta   90.00
_cell.angle_gamma   90.00
#
_symmetry.space_group_name_H-M   'P 1'
#
loop_
_entity.id
_entity.type
_entity.pdbx_description
1 polymer ?
#
loop_
_entity_poly.entity_id
_entity_poly.type
_entity_poly.pdbx_seq_one_letter_code
_entity_poly.pdbx_strand_id
1 'polypeptide(L)'
;MNEQNPNENGDYQRGYTRGIEGVDREVYEAYLSSDVNHDWIQERLNTKREELSVIKNKHRETQQLHKFAYDKLQNEVMGLNNAARQMRDHENAIEEIDTQTAELKEKRTAKAPSYSLIAGLIFLAAGISFIAGDLIISHEIVAYALNIRNSNEAWAFAIGLAMLSILLKPAYDRLVEEPYHKDDSPKARSRYAGFKLVLSIFAIVTLIILGWFRYEAYRTDKLKEAINKSVKNLQLNAVDPLTGAPVNSPELTNKIEEALRNSDQLNLDLVNSPWALLSFVLSGVLFAVAGAVSLGMALPVLQGFWYRWLQIDPKLARLRRRRRRILKQIEELQPAVTQHMTQKSIYENDISFLPELEELKEEEMKIKAEIDELENERKRTLTDSRIQSFGDGYAHGKVSRDVMTEEEYDSWRDSHLTVSNLALRAKSNASADRQVPRAKSSGMRPHQAIRKAITDRFDENNS
;
A
#
# COMPACT_ATOMS: atom_id res chain seq x y z
N MET A 1 55.96 -53.15 1.41
CA MET A 1 56.88 -53.95 2.24
C MET A 1 57.90 -54.58 1.30
N ASN A 2 59.07 -53.96 1.18
CA ASN A 2 60.25 -54.59 0.59
C ASN A 2 61.17 -54.86 1.78
N GLU A 3 61.38 -56.12 2.11
CA GLU A 3 62.43 -56.54 3.03
C GLU A 3 63.77 -56.32 2.30
N GLN A 4 64.39 -55.16 2.54
CA GLN A 4 65.73 -54.87 2.07
C GLN A 4 66.74 -55.64 2.94
N ASN A 5 67.64 -56.35 2.26
CA ASN A 5 68.78 -57.05 2.86
C ASN A 5 69.54 -56.11 3.82
N PRO A 6 69.74 -56.47 5.10
CA PRO A 6 70.44 -55.61 6.07
C PRO A 6 71.91 -55.35 5.72
N ASN A 7 72.50 -56.14 4.81
CA ASN A 7 73.87 -55.99 4.34
C ASN A 7 74.06 -54.95 3.21
N GLU A 8 72.99 -54.44 2.60
CA GLU A 8 73.08 -53.37 1.59
C GLU A 8 72.91 -51.96 2.18
N ASN A 9 72.51 -51.85 3.45
CA ASN A 9 72.41 -50.57 4.13
C ASN A 9 73.80 -50.09 4.55
N GLY A 10 74.15 -48.87 4.12
CA GLY A 10 75.43 -48.21 4.45
C GLY A 10 75.74 -48.15 5.94
N ASP A 11 74.74 -48.27 6.81
CA ASP A 11 74.89 -48.25 8.27
C ASP A 11 75.63 -49.47 8.82
N TYR A 12 75.43 -50.67 8.24
CA TYR A 12 76.17 -51.88 8.65
C TYR A 12 77.65 -51.75 8.29
N GLN A 13 77.95 -51.31 7.07
CA GLN A 13 79.32 -51.11 6.61
C GLN A 13 80.03 -50.01 7.41
N ARG A 14 79.35 -48.89 7.67
CA ARG A 14 79.86 -47.81 8.52
C ARG A 14 80.12 -48.29 9.95
N GLY A 15 79.18 -49.03 10.54
CA GLY A 15 79.36 -49.62 11.88
C GLY A 15 80.56 -50.59 11.94
N TYR A 16 80.76 -51.41 10.90
CA TYR A 16 81.90 -52.32 10.80
C TYR A 16 83.24 -51.56 10.69
N THR A 17 83.33 -50.56 9.80
CA THR A 17 84.55 -49.73 9.64
C THR A 17 84.87 -48.96 10.93
N ARG A 18 83.86 -48.35 11.55
CA ARG A 18 83.99 -47.62 12.83
C ARG A 18 84.43 -48.53 13.98
N GLY A 19 83.95 -49.78 13.99
CA GLY A 19 84.36 -50.79 14.96
C GLY A 19 85.83 -51.21 14.81
N ILE A 20 86.35 -51.29 13.58
CA ILE A 20 87.77 -51.53 13.32
C ILE A 20 88.64 -50.34 13.77
N GLU A 21 88.11 -49.12 13.63
CA GLU A 21 88.80 -47.88 13.98
C GLU A 21 88.80 -47.57 15.50
N GLY A 22 88.18 -48.42 16.33
CA GLY A 22 88.21 -48.31 17.79
C GLY A 22 87.31 -47.20 18.36
N VAL A 23 86.25 -46.84 17.63
CA VAL A 23 85.30 -45.80 18.05
C VAL A 23 84.38 -46.30 19.16
N ASP A 24 84.02 -45.39 20.06
CA ASP A 24 83.01 -45.67 21.07
C ASP A 24 81.63 -45.85 20.42
N ARG A 25 81.06 -47.05 20.60
CA ARG A 25 79.77 -47.45 20.03
C ARG A 25 78.65 -46.50 20.43
N GLU A 26 78.69 -46.00 21.67
CA GLU A 26 77.66 -45.13 22.23
C GLU A 26 77.57 -43.79 21.48
N VAL A 27 78.69 -43.24 21.04
CA VAL A 27 78.76 -41.95 20.32
C VAL A 27 78.18 -42.08 18.91
N TYR A 28 78.46 -43.19 18.22
CA TYR A 28 77.92 -43.44 16.88
C TYR A 28 76.42 -43.76 16.90
N GLU A 29 75.95 -44.56 17.87
CA GLU A 29 74.52 -44.85 18.05
C GLU A 29 73.74 -43.56 18.39
N ALA A 30 74.30 -42.69 19.24
CA ALA A 30 73.72 -41.40 19.55
C ALA A 30 73.69 -40.46 18.33
N TYR A 31 74.75 -40.43 17.50
CA TYR A 31 74.76 -39.67 16.26
C TYR A 31 73.67 -40.15 15.28
N LEU A 32 73.64 -41.46 15.00
CA LEU A 32 72.72 -42.05 14.02
C LEU A 32 71.26 -41.87 14.44
N SER A 33 70.95 -42.10 15.72
CA SER A 33 69.61 -41.87 16.25
C SER A 33 69.19 -40.40 16.16
N SER A 34 70.12 -39.48 16.39
CA SER A 34 69.86 -38.04 16.27
C SER A 34 69.67 -37.57 14.82
N ASP A 35 70.38 -38.17 13.87
CA ASP A 35 70.28 -37.89 12.42
C ASP A 35 68.95 -38.41 11.86
N VAL A 36 68.60 -39.66 12.17
CA VAL A 36 67.30 -40.24 11.79
C VAL A 36 66.15 -39.46 12.42
N ASN A 37 66.26 -39.05 13.68
CA ASN A 37 65.24 -38.24 14.33
C ASN A 37 65.14 -36.84 13.69
N HIS A 38 66.25 -36.26 13.23
CA HIS A 38 66.24 -35.00 12.49
C HIS A 38 65.41 -35.10 11.20
N ASP A 39 65.67 -36.14 10.40
CA ASP A 39 64.95 -36.37 9.14
C ASP A 39 63.46 -36.62 9.38
N TRP A 40 63.13 -37.41 10.39
CA TRP A 40 61.73 -37.66 10.78
C TRP A 40 61.01 -36.38 11.21
N ILE A 41 61.63 -35.55 12.06
CA ILE A 41 61.06 -34.25 12.48
C ILE A 41 60.92 -33.32 11.28
N GLN A 42 61.88 -33.33 10.35
CA GLN A 42 61.84 -32.49 9.16
C GLN A 42 60.69 -32.88 8.23
N GLU A 43 60.44 -34.18 8.02
CA GLU A 43 59.28 -34.66 7.28
C GLU A 43 57.97 -34.23 7.97
N ARG A 44 57.88 -34.42 9.30
CA ARG A 44 56.70 -34.04 10.09
C ARG A 44 56.42 -32.54 10.04
N LEU A 45 57.47 -31.70 10.10
CA LEU A 45 57.37 -30.25 9.94
C LEU A 45 56.81 -29.87 8.57
N ASN A 46 57.24 -30.53 7.51
CA ASN A 46 56.74 -30.27 6.16
C ASN A 46 55.25 -30.62 6.06
N THR A 47 54.83 -31.79 6.57
CA THR A 47 53.41 -32.17 6.63
C THR A 47 52.59 -31.14 7.41
N LYS A 48 53.06 -30.72 8.59
CA LYS A 48 52.34 -29.74 9.42
C LYS A 48 52.25 -28.36 8.79
N ARG A 49 53.28 -27.92 8.07
CA ARG A 49 53.25 -26.67 7.30
C ARG A 49 52.26 -26.73 6.14
N GLU A 50 52.14 -27.90 5.50
CA GLU A 50 51.12 -28.12 4.48
C GLU A 50 49.71 -28.11 5.08
N GLU A 51 49.47 -28.83 6.19
CA GLU A 51 48.20 -28.78 6.95
C GLU A 51 47.82 -27.34 7.34
N LEU A 52 48.79 -26.55 7.84
CA LEU A 52 48.57 -25.14 8.17
C LEU A 52 48.16 -24.32 6.95
N SER A 53 48.77 -24.57 5.79
CA SER A 53 48.44 -23.86 4.55
C SER A 53 47.02 -24.17 4.07
N VAL A 54 46.58 -25.44 4.21
CA VAL A 54 45.23 -25.88 3.87
C VAL A 54 44.21 -25.22 4.80
N ILE A 55 44.46 -25.21 6.11
CA ILE A 55 43.56 -24.58 7.09
C ILE A 55 43.47 -23.07 6.89
N LYS A 56 44.58 -22.39 6.59
CA LYS A 56 44.55 -20.95 6.27
C LYS A 56 43.73 -20.64 5.03
N ASN A 57 43.83 -21.47 3.99
CA ASN A 57 43.03 -21.32 2.78
C ASN A 57 41.55 -21.55 3.10
N LYS A 58 41.21 -22.61 3.85
CA LYS A 58 39.86 -22.89 4.32
C LYS A 58 39.29 -21.75 5.15
N HIS A 59 40.05 -21.19 6.09
CA HIS A 59 39.64 -20.04 6.88
C HIS A 59 39.32 -18.82 5.99
N ARG A 60 40.17 -18.52 5.00
CA ARG A 60 39.93 -17.41 4.06
C ARG A 60 38.68 -17.64 3.21
N GLU A 61 38.49 -18.86 2.71
CA GLU A 61 37.31 -19.24 1.92
C GLU A 61 36.04 -19.16 2.76
N THR A 62 36.04 -19.75 3.96
CA THR A 62 34.92 -19.68 4.91
C THR A 62 34.60 -18.24 5.28
N GLN A 63 35.60 -17.38 5.49
CA GLN A 63 35.38 -15.95 5.76
C GLN A 63 34.71 -15.24 4.58
N GLN A 64 35.11 -15.55 3.34
CA GLN A 64 34.47 -15.00 2.13
C GLN A 64 33.04 -15.49 1.97
N LEU A 65 32.78 -16.77 2.24
CA LEU A 65 31.44 -17.36 2.21
C LEU A 65 30.52 -16.74 3.26
N HIS A 66 30.99 -16.57 4.50
CA HIS A 66 30.26 -15.86 5.56
C HIS A 66 29.91 -14.45 5.12
N LYS A 67 30.88 -13.67 4.64
CA LYS A 67 30.64 -12.30 4.19
C LYS A 67 29.57 -12.25 3.09
N PHE A 68 29.70 -13.11 2.08
CA PHE A 68 28.74 -13.17 0.98
C PHE A 68 27.34 -13.59 1.43
N ALA A 69 27.23 -14.54 2.36
CA ALA A 69 25.96 -14.98 2.92
C ALA A 69 25.30 -13.87 3.75
N TYR A 70 26.07 -13.15 4.57
CA TYR A 70 25.56 -11.99 5.32
C TYR A 70 25.14 -10.84 4.41
N ASP A 71 25.91 -10.52 3.37
CA ASP A 71 25.56 -9.47 2.39
C ASP A 71 24.23 -9.82 1.70
N LYS A 72 24.02 -11.09 1.32
CA LYS A 72 22.75 -11.57 0.77
C LYS A 72 21.60 -11.49 1.77
N LEU A 73 21.81 -11.97 2.99
CA LEU A 73 20.80 -11.90 4.04
C LEU A 73 20.40 -10.44 4.32
N GLN A 74 21.37 -9.52 4.38
CA GLN A 74 21.11 -8.11 4.59
C GLN A 74 20.26 -7.51 3.46
N ASN A 75 20.54 -7.85 2.21
CA ASN A 75 19.74 -7.41 1.07
C ASN A 75 18.29 -7.88 1.18
N GLU A 76 18.07 -9.15 1.55
CA GLU A 76 16.72 -9.71 1.75
C GLU A 76 16.00 -9.06 2.94
N VAL A 77 16.70 -8.81 4.05
CA VAL A 77 16.14 -8.11 5.22
C VAL A 77 15.75 -6.67 4.87
N MET A 78 16.58 -5.96 4.10
CA MET A 78 16.26 -4.61 3.63
C MET A 78 15.07 -4.62 2.66
N GLY A 79 15.04 -5.58 1.72
CA GLY A 79 13.92 -5.78 0.81
C GLY A 79 12.60 -6.05 1.54
N LEU A 80 12.63 -6.97 2.52
CA LEU A 80 11.50 -7.29 3.39
C LEU A 80 11.00 -6.07 4.16
N ASN A 81 11.90 -5.31 4.79
CA ASN A 81 11.53 -4.13 5.57
C ASN A 81 10.90 -3.04 4.68
N ASN A 82 11.43 -2.84 3.47
CA ASN A 82 10.87 -1.87 2.53
C ASN A 82 9.48 -2.28 2.05
N ALA A 83 9.29 -3.55 1.66
CA ALA A 83 8.01 -4.06 1.21
C ALA A 83 6.97 -4.07 2.36
N ALA A 84 7.37 -4.47 3.57
CA ALA A 84 6.52 -4.42 4.76
C ALA A 84 6.12 -2.99 5.13
N ARG A 85 7.02 -2.01 4.98
CA ARG A 85 6.70 -0.59 5.19
C ARG A 85 5.69 -0.09 4.17
N GLN A 86 5.87 -0.40 2.89
CA GLN A 86 4.91 -0.03 1.85
C GLN A 86 3.54 -0.66 2.08
N MET A 87 3.48 -1.92 2.52
CA MET A 87 2.21 -2.56 2.91
C MET A 87 1.53 -1.81 4.05
N ARG A 88 2.26 -1.46 5.12
CA ARG A 88 1.72 -0.67 6.24
C ARG A 88 1.22 0.71 5.80
N ASP A 89 1.96 1.39 4.94
CA ASP A 89 1.53 2.70 4.42
C ASP A 89 0.23 2.59 3.61
N HIS A 90 0.08 1.50 2.84
CA HIS A 90 -1.16 1.19 2.12
C HIS A 90 -2.32 0.78 3.05
N GLU A 91 -2.05 0.02 4.11
CA GLU A 91 -3.04 -0.33 5.14
C GLU A 91 -3.56 0.91 5.86
N ASN A 92 -2.66 1.81 6.29
CA ASN A 92 -3.02 3.10 6.89
C ASN A 92 -3.87 3.94 5.95
N ALA A 93 -3.54 3.95 4.65
CA ALA A 93 -4.35 4.66 3.65
C ALA A 93 -5.74 4.02 3.45
N ILE A 94 -5.88 2.71 3.63
CA ILE A 94 -7.20 2.04 3.62
C ILE A 94 -7.99 2.43 4.87
N GLU A 95 -7.37 2.48 6.03
CA GLU A 95 -8.02 2.91 7.29
C GLU A 95 -8.52 4.35 7.20
N GLU A 96 -7.72 5.27 6.64
CA GLU A 96 -8.15 6.65 6.37
C GLU A 96 -9.34 6.70 5.39
N ILE A 97 -9.36 5.84 4.37
CA ILE A 97 -10.49 5.75 3.45
C ILE A 97 -11.73 5.18 4.15
N ASP A 98 -11.56 4.19 5.01
CA ASP A 98 -12.66 3.52 5.70
C ASP A 98 -13.29 4.44 6.76
N THR A 99 -12.49 5.24 7.48
CA THR A 99 -12.96 6.31 8.38
C THR A 99 -13.73 7.40 7.61
N GLN A 100 -13.17 7.94 6.52
CA GLN A 100 -13.87 8.91 5.66
C GLN A 100 -15.17 8.33 5.07
N THR A 101 -15.16 7.04 4.72
CA THR A 101 -16.34 6.34 4.22
C THR A 101 -17.41 6.20 5.32
N ALA A 102 -17.02 5.93 6.56
CA ALA A 102 -17.92 5.86 7.70
C ALA A 102 -18.57 7.22 7.98
N GLU A 103 -17.79 8.30 8.03
CA GLU A 103 -18.31 9.67 8.19
C GLU A 103 -19.30 10.06 7.08
N LEU A 104 -18.98 9.73 5.83
CA LEU A 104 -19.87 10.02 4.70
C LEU A 104 -21.14 9.16 4.73
N LYS A 105 -21.05 7.91 5.22
CA LYS A 105 -22.23 7.05 5.43
C LYS A 105 -23.11 7.60 6.56
N GLU A 106 -22.53 8.07 7.65
CA GLU A 106 -23.26 8.71 8.74
C GLU A 106 -23.95 10.00 8.27
N LYS A 107 -23.25 10.85 7.50
CA LYS A 107 -23.86 12.04 6.86
C LYS A 107 -24.98 11.66 5.88
N ARG A 108 -24.90 10.48 5.26
CA ARG A 108 -25.93 9.94 4.35
C ARG A 108 -27.16 9.47 5.11
N THR A 109 -27.00 8.83 6.26
CA THR A 109 -28.12 8.36 7.09
C THR A 109 -28.78 9.52 7.84
N ALA A 110 -28.01 10.47 8.35
CA ALA A 110 -28.54 11.66 9.00
C ALA A 110 -29.41 12.54 8.08
N LYS A 111 -29.10 12.53 6.77
CA LYS A 111 -29.87 13.25 5.73
C LYS A 111 -30.82 12.34 4.95
N ALA A 112 -31.12 11.14 5.45
CA ALA A 112 -32.04 10.24 4.77
C ALA A 112 -33.48 10.82 4.85
N PRO A 113 -34.14 11.05 3.70
CA PRO A 113 -35.52 11.52 3.72
C PRO A 113 -36.43 10.42 4.31
N SER A 114 -37.40 10.81 5.14
CA SER A 114 -38.37 9.88 5.73
C SER A 114 -39.30 9.22 4.70
N TYR A 115 -39.44 9.84 3.53
CA TYR A 115 -40.25 9.35 2.42
C TYR A 115 -39.37 8.89 1.25
N SER A 116 -39.89 7.90 0.50
CA SER A 116 -39.28 7.45 -0.76
C SER A 116 -39.25 8.58 -1.79
N LEU A 117 -38.22 8.60 -2.64
CA LEU A 117 -38.12 9.53 -3.77
C LEU A 117 -39.36 9.45 -4.68
N ILE A 118 -39.90 8.25 -4.88
CA ILE A 118 -41.12 8.06 -5.70
C ILE A 118 -42.30 8.78 -5.06
N ALA A 119 -42.45 8.71 -3.74
CA ALA A 119 -43.49 9.45 -3.02
C ALA A 119 -43.26 10.96 -3.16
N GLY A 120 -42.02 11.44 -3.03
CA GLY A 120 -41.67 12.84 -3.26
C GLY A 120 -42.03 13.34 -4.67
N LEU A 121 -41.78 12.52 -5.71
CA LEU A 121 -42.16 12.85 -7.10
C LEU A 121 -43.66 12.86 -7.32
N ILE A 122 -44.41 11.92 -6.71
CA ILE A 122 -45.88 11.91 -6.78
C ILE A 122 -46.45 13.17 -6.11
N PHE A 123 -45.93 13.54 -4.93
CA PHE A 123 -46.33 14.78 -4.26
C PHE A 123 -45.93 16.04 -5.04
N LEU A 124 -44.78 16.04 -5.71
CA LEU A 124 -44.37 17.14 -6.58
C LEU A 124 -45.34 17.30 -7.75
N ALA A 125 -45.68 16.19 -8.43
CA ALA A 125 -46.63 16.18 -9.51
C ALA A 125 -48.01 16.65 -9.04
N ALA A 126 -48.48 16.15 -7.89
CA ALA A 126 -49.73 16.58 -7.27
C ALA A 126 -49.72 18.09 -6.96
N GLY A 127 -48.63 18.63 -6.40
CA GLY A 127 -48.50 20.06 -6.11
C GLY A 127 -48.52 20.93 -7.36
N ILE A 128 -47.84 20.51 -8.43
CA ILE A 128 -47.90 21.18 -9.73
C ILE A 128 -49.34 21.12 -10.29
N SER A 129 -50.01 19.97 -10.20
CA SER A 129 -51.40 19.82 -10.63
C SER A 129 -52.37 20.68 -9.82
N PHE A 130 -52.17 20.83 -8.51
CA PHE A 130 -52.99 21.73 -7.68
C PHE A 130 -52.79 23.20 -8.07
N ILE A 131 -51.55 23.63 -8.31
CA ILE A 131 -51.27 25.01 -8.77
C ILE A 131 -51.89 25.25 -10.16
N ALA A 132 -51.75 24.30 -11.08
CA ALA A 132 -52.33 24.41 -12.41
C ALA A 132 -53.88 24.41 -12.35
N GLY A 133 -54.46 23.57 -11.49
CA GLY A 133 -55.91 23.53 -11.25
C GLY A 133 -56.43 24.84 -10.66
N ASP A 134 -55.75 25.38 -9.65
CA ASP A 134 -56.08 26.69 -9.05
C ASP A 134 -56.04 27.79 -10.10
N LEU A 135 -55.05 27.78 -10.98
CA LEU A 135 -54.88 28.77 -12.02
C LEU A 135 -55.99 28.69 -13.09
N ILE A 136 -56.38 27.49 -13.54
CA ILE A 136 -57.46 27.32 -14.52
C ILE A 136 -58.80 27.74 -13.92
N ILE A 137 -59.09 27.26 -12.70
CA ILE A 137 -60.35 27.57 -12.01
C ILE A 137 -60.42 29.06 -11.68
N SER A 138 -59.33 29.64 -11.18
CA SER A 138 -59.27 31.08 -10.87
C SER A 138 -59.41 31.93 -12.14
N HIS A 139 -58.80 31.53 -13.26
CA HIS A 139 -58.95 32.23 -14.53
C HIS A 139 -60.41 32.20 -15.03
N GLU A 140 -61.03 31.03 -15.01
CA GLU A 140 -62.42 30.85 -15.45
C GLU A 140 -63.38 31.66 -14.56
N ILE A 141 -63.21 31.60 -13.24
CA ILE A 141 -64.08 32.33 -12.31
C ILE A 141 -63.85 33.84 -12.36
N VAL A 142 -62.62 34.33 -12.52
CA VAL A 142 -62.33 35.77 -12.62
C VAL A 142 -62.88 36.36 -13.93
N ALA A 143 -62.77 35.62 -15.03
CA ALA A 143 -63.34 36.02 -16.31
C ALA A 143 -64.88 36.12 -16.25
N TYR A 144 -65.55 35.19 -15.54
CA TYR A 144 -67.00 35.20 -15.39
C TYR A 144 -67.51 36.16 -14.31
N ALA A 145 -66.85 36.26 -13.15
CA ALA A 145 -67.37 36.95 -11.97
C ALA A 145 -66.99 38.44 -11.89
N LEU A 146 -65.80 38.82 -12.36
CA LEU A 146 -65.34 40.21 -12.33
C LEU A 146 -65.58 40.96 -13.65
N ASN A 147 -66.17 40.29 -14.65
CA ASN A 147 -66.45 40.84 -15.99
C ASN A 147 -65.27 41.62 -16.59
N ILE A 148 -64.05 41.16 -16.31
CA ILE A 148 -62.82 41.78 -16.83
C ILE A 148 -62.69 41.38 -18.29
N ARG A 149 -62.94 42.32 -19.20
CA ARG A 149 -62.95 42.08 -20.64
C ARG A 149 -61.56 41.76 -21.22
N ASN A 150 -60.48 42.03 -20.47
CA ASN A 150 -59.10 41.82 -20.89
C ASN A 150 -58.55 40.49 -20.36
N SER A 151 -58.35 39.52 -21.25
CA SER A 151 -57.83 38.18 -20.91
C SER A 151 -56.49 38.24 -20.16
N ASN A 152 -55.59 39.16 -20.54
CA ASN A 152 -54.26 39.27 -19.95
C ASN A 152 -54.31 39.69 -18.47
N GLU A 153 -55.25 40.54 -18.07
CA GLU A 153 -55.43 40.97 -16.68
C GLU A 153 -56.03 39.84 -15.83
N ALA A 154 -56.97 39.08 -16.38
CA ALA A 154 -57.53 37.89 -15.73
C ALA A 154 -56.46 36.80 -15.50
N TRP A 155 -55.56 36.59 -16.46
CA TRP A 155 -54.42 35.69 -16.30
C TRP A 155 -53.43 36.17 -15.23
N ALA A 156 -53.11 37.46 -15.19
CA ALA A 156 -52.21 38.02 -14.17
C ALA A 156 -52.79 37.87 -12.75
N PHE A 157 -54.11 38.08 -12.59
CA PHE A 157 -54.79 37.90 -11.32
C PHE A 157 -54.87 36.42 -10.89
N ALA A 158 -55.17 35.52 -11.83
CA ALA A 158 -55.18 34.07 -11.58
C ALA A 158 -53.79 33.54 -11.17
N ILE A 159 -52.71 34.05 -11.79
CA ILE A 159 -51.34 33.74 -11.40
C ILE A 159 -51.06 34.26 -9.98
N GLY A 160 -51.52 35.47 -9.65
CA GLY A 160 -51.37 36.05 -8.31
C GLY A 160 -52.03 35.20 -7.21
N LEU A 161 -53.23 34.66 -7.48
CA LEU A 161 -53.93 33.74 -6.57
C LEU A 161 -53.22 32.38 -6.48
N ALA A 162 -52.82 31.79 -7.60
CA ALA A 162 -52.11 30.52 -7.62
C ALA A 162 -50.76 30.57 -6.85
N MET A 163 -50.09 31.72 -6.84
CA MET A 163 -48.86 31.96 -6.07
C MET A 163 -49.08 32.01 -4.55
N LEU A 164 -50.31 32.14 -4.09
CA LEU A 164 -50.67 32.12 -2.67
C LEU A 164 -50.34 30.76 -2.04
N SER A 165 -50.44 29.67 -2.82
CA SER A 165 -49.98 28.32 -2.44
C SER A 165 -48.48 28.27 -2.12
N ILE A 166 -47.66 28.98 -2.90
CA ILE A 166 -46.21 29.07 -2.71
C ILE A 166 -45.88 29.94 -1.49
N LEU A 167 -46.67 30.99 -1.25
CA LEU A 167 -46.52 31.86 -0.09
C LEU A 167 -46.95 31.18 1.23
N LEU A 168 -47.95 30.29 1.17
CA LEU A 168 -48.40 29.53 2.34
C LEU A 168 -47.42 28.42 2.73
N LYS A 169 -46.57 27.98 1.80
CA LYS A 169 -45.59 26.91 2.05
C LYS A 169 -44.63 27.24 3.20
N PRO A 170 -43.92 28.39 3.25
CA PRO A 170 -43.10 28.75 4.41
C PRO A 170 -43.84 28.74 5.75
N ALA A 171 -45.13 29.08 5.74
CA ALA A 171 -45.96 29.03 6.93
C ALA A 171 -46.25 27.58 7.35
N TYR A 172 -46.60 26.71 6.39
CA TYR A 172 -46.76 25.27 6.62
C TYR A 172 -45.45 24.62 7.12
N ASP A 173 -44.34 24.85 6.42
CA ASP A 173 -43.02 24.29 6.73
C ASP A 173 -42.61 24.66 8.17
N ARG A 174 -42.81 25.92 8.60
CA ARG A 174 -42.44 26.38 9.96
C ARG A 174 -43.42 26.03 11.06
N LEU A 175 -44.73 26.12 10.81
CA LEU A 175 -45.75 25.93 11.86
C LEU A 175 -46.11 24.47 12.09
N VAL A 176 -46.00 23.63 11.06
CA VAL A 176 -46.56 22.27 11.07
C VAL A 176 -45.47 21.20 10.88
N GLU A 177 -44.57 21.38 9.91
CA GLU A 177 -43.58 20.36 9.55
C GLU A 177 -42.32 20.38 10.45
N GLU A 178 -41.73 21.55 10.67
CA GLU A 178 -40.52 21.72 11.49
C GLU A 178 -40.65 21.22 12.95
N PRO A 179 -41.77 21.46 13.68
CA PRO A 179 -41.96 20.91 15.03
C PRO A 179 -42.18 19.39 15.03
N TYR A 180 -42.73 18.82 13.96
CA TYR A 180 -42.97 17.38 13.85
C TYR A 180 -41.67 16.60 13.60
N HIS A 181 -40.71 17.20 12.89
CA HIS A 181 -39.42 16.58 12.62
C HIS A 181 -38.35 16.82 13.69
N LYS A 182 -38.42 17.93 14.44
CA LYS A 182 -37.41 18.27 15.47
C LYS A 182 -37.76 17.79 16.87
N ASP A 183 -39.03 17.85 17.26
CA ASP A 183 -39.48 17.41 18.59
C ASP A 183 -40.26 16.10 18.45
N ASP A 184 -39.62 14.99 18.80
CA ASP A 184 -40.25 13.65 18.88
C ASP A 184 -41.20 13.54 20.10
N SER A 185 -41.80 14.66 20.50
CA SER A 185 -42.68 14.78 21.65
C SER A 185 -44.12 14.36 21.28
N PRO A 186 -44.87 13.70 22.19
CA PRO A 186 -46.24 13.27 21.92
C PRO A 186 -47.18 14.45 21.62
N LYS A 187 -46.85 15.66 22.08
CA LYS A 187 -47.62 16.89 21.86
C LYS A 187 -47.51 17.38 20.40
N ALA A 188 -46.35 17.26 19.76
CA ALA A 188 -46.18 17.65 18.35
C ALA A 188 -46.96 16.72 17.40
N ARG A 189 -46.94 15.40 17.68
CA ARG A 189 -47.75 14.41 16.92
C ARG A 189 -49.25 14.65 17.06
N SER A 190 -49.73 15.01 18.25
CA SER A 190 -51.14 15.32 18.48
C SER A 190 -51.61 16.57 17.72
N ARG A 191 -50.80 17.65 17.68
CA ARG A 191 -51.11 18.85 16.88
C ARG A 191 -51.16 18.55 15.39
N TYR A 192 -50.21 17.76 14.89
CA TYR A 192 -50.17 17.35 13.48
C TYR A 192 -51.39 16.48 13.10
N ALA A 193 -51.80 15.55 13.97
CA ALA A 193 -53.01 14.76 13.79
C ALA A 193 -54.28 15.64 13.81
N GLY A 194 -54.36 16.60 14.73
CA GLY A 194 -55.44 17.58 14.78
C GLY A 194 -55.53 18.44 13.52
N PHE A 195 -54.39 18.91 13.01
CA PHE A 195 -54.32 19.65 11.75
C PHE A 195 -54.86 18.81 10.57
N LYS A 196 -54.48 17.54 10.44
CA LYS A 196 -55.02 16.64 9.40
C LYS A 196 -56.54 16.47 9.51
N LEU A 197 -57.05 16.32 10.72
CA LEU A 197 -58.48 16.14 10.96
C LEU A 197 -59.26 17.41 10.57
N VAL A 198 -58.79 18.59 10.99
CA VAL A 198 -59.40 19.87 10.62
C VAL A 198 -59.34 20.08 9.12
N LEU A 199 -58.20 19.83 8.48
CA LEU A 199 -58.05 19.92 7.02
C LEU A 199 -59.01 18.97 6.29
N SER A 200 -59.17 17.74 6.78
CA SER A 200 -60.07 16.75 6.17
C SER A 200 -61.54 17.18 6.31
N ILE A 201 -61.95 17.67 7.48
CA ILE A 201 -63.32 18.18 7.67
C ILE A 201 -63.55 19.38 6.76
N PHE A 202 -62.60 20.30 6.72
CA PHE A 202 -62.66 21.46 5.84
C PHE A 202 -62.80 21.04 4.37
N ALA A 203 -62.00 20.08 3.91
CA ALA A 203 -62.07 19.55 2.55
C ALA A 203 -63.40 18.85 2.21
N ILE A 204 -64.02 18.16 3.18
CA ILE A 204 -65.35 17.56 2.98
C ILE A 204 -66.39 18.67 2.82
N VAL A 205 -66.37 19.68 3.69
CA VAL A 205 -67.31 20.81 3.64
C VAL A 205 -67.18 21.57 2.31
N THR A 206 -65.96 21.84 1.87
CA THR A 206 -65.72 22.51 0.59
C THR A 206 -66.18 21.67 -0.61
N LEU A 207 -65.99 20.35 -0.59
CA LEU A 207 -66.45 19.48 -1.68
C LEU A 207 -67.98 19.45 -1.76
N ILE A 208 -68.68 19.49 -0.62
CA ILE A 208 -70.14 19.59 -0.56
C ILE A 208 -70.60 20.92 -1.17
N ILE A 209 -69.97 22.03 -0.80
CA ILE A 209 -70.29 23.36 -1.33
C ILE A 209 -70.00 23.43 -2.83
N LEU A 210 -68.84 22.95 -3.29
CA LEU A 210 -68.48 22.90 -4.71
C LEU A 210 -69.42 21.99 -5.52
N GLY A 211 -69.80 20.84 -4.96
CA GLY A 211 -70.78 19.93 -5.58
C GLY A 211 -72.14 20.59 -5.75
N TRP A 212 -72.59 21.34 -4.74
CA TRP A 212 -73.80 22.15 -4.82
C TRP A 212 -73.71 23.24 -5.89
N PHE A 213 -72.59 23.96 -5.94
CA PHE A 213 -72.35 24.99 -6.96
C PHE A 213 -72.33 24.44 -8.38
N ARG A 214 -71.67 23.29 -8.57
CA ARG A 214 -71.63 22.63 -9.87
C ARG A 214 -73.02 22.18 -10.29
N TYR A 215 -73.84 21.71 -9.35
CA TYR A 215 -75.24 21.38 -9.58
C TYR A 215 -76.05 22.61 -9.98
N GLU A 216 -75.91 23.74 -9.27
CA GLU A 216 -76.66 24.96 -9.58
C GLU A 216 -76.24 25.56 -10.94
N ALA A 217 -74.94 25.59 -11.25
CA ALA A 217 -74.44 26.02 -12.55
C ALA A 217 -74.98 25.14 -13.70
N TYR A 218 -74.97 23.82 -13.52
CA TYR A 218 -75.54 22.88 -14.50
C TYR A 218 -77.05 23.06 -14.66
N ARG A 219 -77.77 23.34 -13.57
CA ARG A 219 -79.21 23.63 -13.61
C ARG A 219 -79.48 24.92 -14.37
N THR A 220 -78.72 25.99 -14.12
CA THR A 220 -78.87 27.27 -14.82
C THR A 220 -78.51 27.16 -16.29
N ASP A 221 -77.48 26.40 -16.66
CA ASP A 221 -77.12 26.20 -18.06
C ASP A 221 -78.19 25.37 -18.80
N LYS A 222 -78.77 24.36 -18.14
CA LYS A 222 -79.93 23.65 -18.69
C LYS A 222 -81.16 24.53 -18.85
N LEU A 223 -81.39 25.46 -17.92
CA LEU A 223 -82.47 26.44 -18.03
C LEU A 223 -82.22 27.41 -19.19
N LYS A 224 -80.98 27.88 -19.38
CA LYS A 224 -80.58 28.69 -20.56
C LYS A 224 -80.77 27.93 -21.87
N GLU A 225 -80.34 26.67 -21.94
CA GLU A 225 -80.55 25.85 -23.13
C GLU A 225 -82.05 25.63 -23.40
N ALA A 226 -82.86 25.42 -22.35
CA ALA A 226 -84.31 25.29 -22.48
C ALA A 226 -84.97 26.59 -22.96
N ILE A 227 -84.54 27.74 -22.44
CA ILE A 227 -85.01 29.08 -22.86
C ILE A 227 -84.55 29.37 -24.30
N ASN A 228 -83.31 29.07 -24.66
CA ASN A 228 -82.83 29.25 -26.03
C ASN A 228 -83.56 28.32 -27.02
N LYS A 229 -83.88 27.09 -26.62
CA LYS A 229 -84.71 26.17 -27.42
C LYS A 229 -86.16 26.66 -27.51
N SER A 230 -86.73 27.23 -26.45
CA SER A 230 -88.09 27.78 -26.49
C SER A 230 -88.16 29.05 -27.34
N VAL A 231 -87.17 29.94 -27.25
CA VAL A 231 -87.02 31.11 -28.14
C VAL A 231 -86.87 30.67 -29.59
N LYS A 232 -86.03 29.67 -29.88
CA LYS A 232 -85.86 29.13 -31.23
C LYS A 232 -87.14 28.48 -31.76
N ASN A 233 -87.88 27.75 -30.93
CA ASN A 233 -89.18 27.19 -31.30
C ASN A 233 -90.26 28.26 -31.49
N LEU A 234 -90.26 29.33 -30.69
CA LEU A 234 -91.16 30.47 -30.86
C LEU A 234 -90.83 31.25 -32.14
N GLN A 235 -89.55 31.38 -32.50
CA GLN A 235 -89.11 31.95 -33.77
C GLN A 235 -89.52 31.06 -34.95
N LEU A 236 -89.42 29.74 -34.84
CA LEU A 236 -89.83 28.79 -35.88
C LEU A 236 -91.35 28.73 -36.05
N ASN A 237 -92.12 28.83 -34.97
CA ASN A 237 -93.60 28.91 -35.02
C ASN A 237 -94.11 30.28 -35.48
N ALA A 238 -93.25 31.30 -35.52
CA ALA A 238 -93.57 32.64 -36.04
C ALA A 238 -93.31 32.77 -37.56
N VAL A 239 -93.03 31.66 -38.26
CA VAL A 239 -92.89 31.59 -39.72
C VAL A 239 -94.18 30.99 -40.30
N ASP A 240 -94.86 31.77 -41.14
CA ASP A 240 -96.11 31.38 -41.79
C ASP A 240 -95.87 30.31 -42.87
N PRO A 241 -96.47 29.10 -42.82
CA PRO A 241 -96.14 27.97 -43.69
C PRO A 241 -96.47 28.15 -45.17
N LEU A 242 -97.12 29.25 -45.58
CA LEU A 242 -97.39 29.53 -47.01
C LEU A 242 -96.48 30.59 -47.65
N THR A 243 -95.77 31.43 -46.90
CA THR A 243 -95.00 32.55 -47.49
C THR A 243 -93.59 32.72 -46.95
N GLY A 244 -93.19 32.03 -45.86
CA GLY A 244 -91.82 32.06 -45.35
C GLY A 244 -91.35 33.42 -44.81
N ALA A 245 -92.24 34.41 -44.68
CA ALA A 245 -91.93 35.71 -44.11
C ALA A 245 -92.21 35.71 -42.58
N PRO A 246 -91.39 36.42 -41.77
CA PRO A 246 -91.59 36.49 -40.32
C PRO A 246 -92.85 37.30 -39.97
N VAL A 247 -93.72 36.73 -39.13
CA VAL A 247 -94.89 37.44 -38.60
C VAL A 247 -94.43 38.43 -37.52
N ASN A 248 -94.32 39.71 -37.85
CA ASN A 248 -93.97 40.78 -36.91
C ASN A 248 -95.16 41.11 -35.99
N SER A 249 -95.37 40.32 -34.93
CA SER A 249 -96.27 40.73 -33.84
C SER A 249 -95.45 41.39 -32.70
N PRO A 250 -95.88 42.57 -32.20
CA PRO A 250 -95.21 43.25 -31.09
C PRO A 250 -95.28 42.47 -29.75
N GLU A 251 -96.20 41.50 -29.64
CA GLU A 251 -96.31 40.63 -28.47
C GLU A 251 -95.25 39.51 -28.45
N LEU A 252 -94.84 38.99 -29.63
CA LEU A 252 -93.78 37.98 -29.73
C LEU A 252 -92.41 38.59 -29.43
N THR A 253 -92.17 39.82 -29.91
CA THR A 253 -90.92 40.54 -29.64
C THR A 253 -90.76 40.89 -28.17
N ASN A 254 -91.83 41.33 -27.50
CA ASN A 254 -91.83 41.56 -26.05
C ASN A 254 -91.56 40.26 -25.25
N LYS A 255 -92.15 39.12 -25.64
CA LYS A 255 -91.90 37.83 -24.98
C LYS A 255 -90.47 37.32 -25.20
N ILE A 256 -89.89 37.58 -26.37
CA ILE A 256 -88.49 37.25 -26.66
C ILE A 256 -87.55 38.14 -25.86
N GLU A 257 -87.83 39.44 -25.77
CA GLU A 257 -87.04 40.40 -24.98
C GLU A 257 -87.15 40.13 -23.46
N GLU A 258 -88.32 39.73 -22.97
CA GLU A 258 -88.53 39.32 -21.57
C GLU A 258 -87.79 38.01 -21.25
N ALA A 259 -87.80 37.03 -22.17
CA ALA A 259 -87.03 35.78 -22.02
C ALA A 259 -85.50 36.02 -22.03
N LEU A 260 -85.01 36.95 -22.87
CA LEU A 260 -83.61 37.36 -22.90
C LEU A 260 -83.21 38.11 -21.62
N ARG A 261 -84.05 39.03 -21.13
CA ARG A 261 -83.85 39.74 -19.86
C ARG A 261 -83.84 38.79 -18.66
N ASN A 262 -84.72 37.79 -18.65
CA ASN A 262 -84.72 36.76 -17.59
C ASN A 262 -83.44 35.92 -17.63
N SER A 263 -82.92 35.58 -18.81
CA SER A 263 -81.63 34.90 -18.96
C SER A 263 -80.46 35.76 -18.43
N ASP A 264 -80.46 37.06 -18.72
CA ASP A 264 -79.42 37.99 -18.25
C ASP A 264 -79.51 38.26 -16.75
N GLN A 265 -80.73 38.35 -16.19
CA GLN A 265 -80.95 38.46 -14.75
C GLN A 265 -80.53 37.19 -14.01
N LEU A 266 -80.83 35.99 -14.54
CA LEU A 266 -80.35 34.74 -13.94
C LEU A 266 -78.81 34.64 -13.95
N ASN A 267 -78.14 35.17 -14.98
CA ASN A 267 -76.68 35.26 -14.99
C ASN A 267 -76.15 36.21 -13.90
N LEU A 268 -76.75 37.39 -13.77
CA LEU A 268 -76.37 38.37 -12.76
C LEU A 268 -76.63 37.87 -11.33
N ASP A 269 -77.73 37.15 -11.10
CA ASP A 269 -78.06 36.59 -9.78
C ASP A 269 -77.15 35.42 -9.39
N LEU A 270 -76.72 34.60 -10.36
CA LEU A 270 -75.79 33.51 -10.10
C LEU A 270 -74.38 34.02 -9.81
N VAL A 271 -73.93 35.05 -10.54
CA VAL A 271 -72.60 35.66 -10.37
C VAL A 271 -72.52 36.51 -9.10
N ASN A 272 -73.57 37.28 -8.77
CA ASN A 272 -73.61 38.13 -7.58
C ASN A 272 -74.09 37.40 -6.32
N SER A 273 -74.39 36.10 -6.41
CA SER A 273 -74.76 35.32 -5.23
C SER A 273 -73.62 35.34 -4.20
N PRO A 274 -73.86 35.76 -2.95
CA PRO A 274 -72.85 35.74 -1.89
C PRO A 274 -72.22 34.35 -1.69
N TRP A 275 -72.98 33.31 -2.00
CA TRP A 275 -72.51 31.94 -1.94
C TRP A 275 -71.48 31.63 -3.06
N ALA A 276 -71.61 32.22 -4.25
CA ALA A 276 -70.68 32.01 -5.37
C ALA A 276 -69.31 32.60 -5.03
N LEU A 277 -69.28 33.83 -4.51
CA LEU A 277 -68.07 34.47 -3.99
C LEU A 277 -67.45 33.67 -2.84
N LEU A 278 -68.26 33.16 -1.91
CA LEU A 278 -67.76 32.33 -0.81
C LEU A 278 -67.15 31.03 -1.32
N SER A 279 -67.79 30.34 -2.28
CA SER A 279 -67.27 29.11 -2.86
C SER A 279 -65.98 29.32 -3.65
N PHE A 280 -65.86 30.47 -4.31
CA PHE A 280 -64.64 30.88 -5.01
C PHE A 280 -63.47 31.06 -4.05
N VAL A 281 -63.66 31.87 -3.00
CA VAL A 281 -62.62 32.11 -1.99
C VAL A 281 -62.25 30.80 -1.28
N LEU A 282 -63.24 29.98 -0.94
CA LEU A 282 -63.04 28.71 -0.26
C LEU A 282 -62.29 27.69 -1.14
N SER A 283 -62.60 27.64 -2.44
CA SER A 283 -61.91 26.80 -3.42
C SER A 283 -60.46 27.23 -3.60
N GLY A 284 -60.21 28.53 -3.83
CA GLY A 284 -58.85 29.06 -3.97
C GLY A 284 -58.00 28.82 -2.72
N VAL A 285 -58.55 29.03 -1.53
CA VAL A 285 -57.85 28.72 -0.27
C VAL A 285 -57.53 27.23 -0.16
N LEU A 286 -58.45 26.35 -0.56
CA LEU A 286 -58.22 24.90 -0.46
C LEU A 286 -57.17 24.41 -1.47
N PHE A 287 -57.25 24.86 -2.71
CA PHE A 287 -56.24 24.56 -3.72
C PHE A 287 -54.86 25.10 -3.28
N ALA A 288 -54.82 26.30 -2.68
CA ALA A 288 -53.59 26.86 -2.15
C ALA A 288 -53.01 26.05 -0.99
N VAL A 289 -53.84 25.62 -0.04
CA VAL A 289 -53.40 24.79 1.08
C VAL A 289 -52.98 23.39 0.61
N ALA A 290 -53.71 22.77 -0.31
CA ALA A 290 -53.36 21.46 -0.88
C ALA A 290 -52.05 21.52 -1.68
N GLY A 291 -51.85 22.57 -2.48
CA GLY A 291 -50.60 22.86 -3.17
C GLY A 291 -49.44 23.08 -2.20
N ALA A 292 -49.65 23.85 -1.13
CA ALA A 292 -48.63 24.10 -0.11
C ALA A 292 -48.21 22.81 0.63
N VAL A 293 -49.17 21.96 1.03
CA VAL A 293 -48.90 20.69 1.73
C VAL A 293 -48.16 19.71 0.83
N SER A 294 -48.58 19.57 -0.42
CA SER A 294 -47.95 18.65 -1.38
C SER A 294 -46.54 19.10 -1.77
N LEU A 295 -46.30 20.40 -1.98
CA LEU A 295 -44.96 20.95 -2.19
C LEU A 295 -44.09 20.90 -0.93
N GLY A 296 -44.69 21.10 0.25
CA GLY A 296 -44.05 20.96 1.56
C GLY A 296 -43.45 19.57 1.74
N MET A 297 -44.20 18.52 1.41
CA MET A 297 -43.68 17.15 1.48
C MET A 297 -42.69 16.79 0.35
N ALA A 298 -42.89 17.34 -0.85
CA ALA A 298 -42.09 16.97 -2.02
C ALA A 298 -40.67 17.55 -2.01
N LEU A 299 -40.53 18.84 -1.67
CA LEU A 299 -39.28 19.57 -1.83
C LEU A 299 -38.14 19.11 -0.87
N PRO A 300 -38.39 18.85 0.42
CA PRO A 300 -37.36 18.31 1.32
C PRO A 300 -36.85 16.94 0.89
N VAL A 301 -37.74 16.07 0.39
CA VAL A 301 -37.38 14.74 -0.15
C VAL A 301 -36.47 14.90 -1.37
N LEU A 302 -36.84 15.81 -2.28
CA LEU A 302 -36.05 16.09 -3.48
C LEU A 302 -34.69 16.70 -3.14
N GLN A 303 -34.63 17.66 -2.22
CA GLN A 303 -33.40 18.32 -1.78
C GLN A 303 -32.45 17.33 -1.08
N GLY A 304 -32.98 16.47 -0.21
CA GLY A 304 -32.21 15.42 0.47
C GLY A 304 -31.61 14.43 -0.53
N PHE A 305 -32.41 13.99 -1.52
CA PHE A 305 -31.92 13.12 -2.58
C PHE A 305 -30.91 13.81 -3.49
N TRP A 306 -31.15 15.06 -3.88
CA TRP A 306 -30.23 15.85 -4.69
C TRP A 306 -28.88 16.03 -4.01
N TYR A 307 -28.87 16.38 -2.73
CA TYR A 307 -27.64 16.50 -1.93
C TYR A 307 -26.89 15.17 -1.86
N ARG A 308 -27.60 14.06 -1.61
CA ARG A 308 -27.02 12.71 -1.56
C ARG A 308 -26.42 12.31 -2.91
N TRP A 309 -27.17 12.49 -3.99
CA TRP A 309 -26.75 12.09 -5.33
C TRP A 309 -25.61 12.96 -5.87
N LEU A 310 -25.64 14.27 -5.64
CA LEU A 310 -24.65 15.20 -6.18
C LEU A 310 -23.37 15.27 -5.36
N GLN A 311 -23.45 15.14 -4.03
CA GLN A 311 -22.29 15.36 -3.15
C GLN A 311 -21.76 14.10 -2.48
N ILE A 312 -22.64 13.24 -1.94
CA ILE A 312 -22.21 12.10 -1.11
C ILE A 312 -21.85 10.89 -1.98
N ASP A 313 -22.77 10.45 -2.84
CA ASP A 313 -22.61 9.26 -3.66
C ASP A 313 -21.38 9.29 -4.61
N PRO A 314 -21.04 10.41 -5.30
CA PRO A 314 -19.83 10.46 -6.11
C PRO A 314 -18.55 10.45 -5.27
N LYS A 315 -18.55 11.05 -4.07
CA LYS A 315 -17.41 10.97 -3.15
C LYS A 315 -17.20 9.55 -2.65
N LEU A 316 -18.27 8.87 -2.24
CA LEU A 316 -18.24 7.44 -1.87
C LEU A 316 -17.74 6.56 -3.02
N ALA A 317 -18.17 6.83 -4.25
CA ALA A 317 -17.71 6.09 -5.43
C ALA A 317 -16.21 6.30 -5.70
N ARG A 318 -15.71 7.54 -5.56
CA ARG A 318 -14.27 7.85 -5.69
C ARG A 318 -13.44 7.14 -4.62
N LEU A 319 -13.87 7.19 -3.35
CA LEU A 319 -13.21 6.49 -2.25
C LEU A 319 -13.18 4.98 -2.47
N ARG A 320 -14.31 4.39 -2.89
CA ARG A 320 -14.37 2.95 -3.24
C ARG A 320 -13.40 2.57 -4.36
N ARG A 321 -13.30 3.39 -5.41
CA ARG A 321 -12.33 3.17 -6.51
C ARG A 321 -10.89 3.28 -6.01
N ARG A 322 -10.58 4.29 -5.18
CA ARG A 322 -9.25 4.46 -4.58
C ARG A 322 -8.88 3.26 -3.71
N ARG A 323 -9.77 2.83 -2.81
CA ARG A 323 -9.61 1.62 -1.99
C ARG A 323 -9.31 0.39 -2.82
N ARG A 324 -10.07 0.16 -3.90
CA ARG A 324 -9.84 -0.98 -4.80
C ARG A 324 -8.48 -0.93 -5.50
N ARG A 325 -7.96 0.26 -5.83
CA ARG A 325 -6.60 0.40 -6.39
C ARG A 325 -5.53 0.07 -5.36
N ILE A 326 -5.64 0.59 -4.15
CA ILE A 326 -4.68 0.33 -3.08
C ILE A 326 -4.67 -1.15 -2.71
N LEU A 327 -5.84 -1.80 -2.64
CA LEU A 327 -5.91 -3.24 -2.41
C LEU A 327 -5.18 -4.06 -3.47
N LYS A 328 -5.25 -3.66 -4.75
CA LYS A 328 -4.46 -4.31 -5.80
C LYS A 328 -2.96 -4.14 -5.60
N GLN A 329 -2.53 -2.95 -5.17
CA GLN A 329 -1.12 -2.69 -4.86
C GLN A 329 -0.63 -3.55 -3.69
N ILE A 330 -1.46 -3.73 -2.65
CA ILE A 330 -1.17 -4.66 -1.54
C ILE A 330 -1.07 -6.10 -2.05
N GLU A 331 -2.02 -6.53 -2.90
CA GLU A 331 -2.02 -7.88 -3.49
C GLU A 331 -0.76 -8.13 -4.34
N GLU A 332 -0.27 -7.12 -5.05
CA GLU A 332 1.00 -7.18 -5.82
C GLU A 332 2.24 -7.19 -4.91
N LEU A 333 2.20 -6.55 -3.74
CA LEU A 333 3.30 -6.51 -2.76
C LEU A 333 3.41 -7.79 -1.92
N GLN A 334 2.29 -8.47 -1.70
CA GLN A 334 2.24 -9.69 -0.90
C GLN A 334 3.17 -10.83 -1.36
N PRO A 335 3.27 -11.17 -2.67
CA PRO A 335 4.23 -12.16 -3.13
C PRO A 335 5.68 -11.70 -2.91
N ALA A 336 5.98 -10.41 -3.05
CA ALA A 336 7.33 -9.88 -2.81
C ALA A 336 7.73 -10.01 -1.34
N VAL A 337 6.84 -9.69 -0.40
CA VAL A 337 7.08 -9.90 1.04
C VAL A 337 7.29 -11.37 1.35
N THR A 338 6.44 -12.23 0.80
CA THR A 338 6.55 -13.68 1.01
C THR A 338 7.88 -14.21 0.47
N GLN A 339 8.28 -13.76 -0.72
CA GLN A 339 9.55 -14.14 -1.34
C GLN A 339 10.74 -13.72 -0.47
N HIS A 340 10.83 -12.45 -0.07
CA HIS A 340 11.92 -11.97 0.78
C HIS A 340 11.95 -12.69 2.14
N MET A 341 10.78 -12.98 2.73
CA MET A 341 10.69 -13.73 3.98
C MET A 341 11.20 -15.17 3.83
N THR A 342 10.86 -15.82 2.73
CA THR A 342 11.31 -17.19 2.44
C THR A 342 12.81 -17.22 2.19
N GLN A 343 13.33 -16.28 1.37
CA GLN A 343 14.76 -16.19 1.09
C GLN A 343 15.58 -15.83 2.33
N LYS A 344 15.08 -14.91 3.17
CA LYS A 344 15.66 -14.62 4.47
C LYS A 344 15.81 -15.89 5.31
N SER A 345 14.75 -16.69 5.44
CA SER A 345 14.79 -17.94 6.20
C SER A 345 15.77 -18.96 5.62
N ILE A 346 15.89 -19.03 4.29
CA ILE A 346 16.87 -19.90 3.62
C ILE A 346 18.29 -19.44 3.96
N TYR A 347 18.60 -18.15 3.83
CA TYR A 347 19.94 -17.64 4.12
C TYR A 347 20.30 -17.71 5.60
N GLU A 348 19.35 -17.50 6.51
CA GLU A 348 19.57 -17.73 7.94
C GLU A 348 19.95 -19.19 8.22
N ASN A 349 19.29 -20.13 7.54
CA ASN A 349 19.60 -21.55 7.63
C ASN A 349 20.97 -21.87 7.00
N ASP A 350 21.27 -21.33 5.81
CA ASP A 350 22.55 -21.53 5.12
C ASP A 350 23.73 -21.03 5.98
N ILE A 351 23.59 -19.90 6.66
CA ILE A 351 24.60 -19.36 7.57
C ILE A 351 24.83 -20.31 8.75
N SER A 352 23.78 -20.96 9.26
CA SER A 352 23.89 -21.90 10.38
C SER A 352 24.67 -23.18 10.04
N PHE A 353 24.73 -23.55 8.75
CA PHE A 353 25.52 -24.69 8.28
C PHE A 353 26.97 -24.35 7.94
N LEU A 354 27.35 -23.07 7.92
CA LEU A 354 28.74 -22.68 7.64
C LEU A 354 29.62 -23.02 8.85
N PRO A 355 30.88 -23.48 8.62
CA PRO A 355 31.81 -23.74 9.71
C PRO A 355 32.03 -22.50 10.56
N GLU A 356 32.11 -22.69 11.87
CA GLU A 356 32.43 -21.60 12.78
C GLU A 356 33.87 -21.16 12.56
N LEU A 357 34.07 -19.85 12.39
CA LEU A 357 35.40 -19.27 12.17
C LEU A 357 36.28 -19.40 13.44
N GLU A 358 35.67 -19.57 14.61
CA GLU A 358 36.40 -19.77 15.87
C GLU A 358 37.07 -21.14 15.92
N GLU A 359 36.36 -22.22 15.57
CA GLU A 359 36.92 -23.58 15.51
C GLU A 359 38.13 -23.64 14.55
N LEU A 360 38.02 -23.04 13.37
CA LEU A 360 39.14 -23.00 12.40
C LEU A 360 40.35 -22.21 12.91
N LYS A 361 40.14 -21.16 13.72
CA LYS A 361 41.23 -20.39 14.34
C LYS A 361 41.90 -21.18 15.46
N GLU A 362 41.14 -21.93 16.25
CA GLU A 362 41.68 -22.80 17.29
C GLU A 362 42.53 -23.92 16.66
N GLU A 363 42.06 -24.53 15.58
CA GLU A 363 42.84 -25.50 14.79
C GLU A 363 44.13 -24.89 14.24
N GLU A 364 44.07 -23.67 13.68
CA GLU A 364 45.26 -22.96 13.19
C GLU A 364 46.29 -22.71 14.32
N MET A 365 45.82 -22.28 15.49
CA MET A 365 46.69 -22.04 16.64
C MET A 365 47.33 -23.33 17.15
N LYS A 366 46.55 -24.42 17.21
CA LYS A 366 47.05 -25.73 17.63
C LYS A 366 48.17 -26.23 16.72
N ILE A 367 47.99 -26.15 15.40
CA ILE A 367 49.02 -26.57 14.45
C ILE A 367 50.26 -25.68 14.51
N LYS A 368 50.11 -24.37 14.73
CA LYS A 368 51.26 -23.48 14.95
C LYS A 368 52.06 -23.88 16.18
N ALA A 369 51.38 -24.18 17.29
CA ALA A 369 52.04 -24.64 18.50
C ALA A 369 52.79 -25.97 18.28
N GLU A 370 52.18 -26.91 17.55
CA GLU A 370 52.83 -28.18 17.16
C GLU A 370 54.06 -27.95 16.26
N ILE A 371 54.00 -27.01 15.31
CA ILE A 371 55.15 -26.64 14.46
C ILE A 371 56.27 -26.04 15.31
N ASP A 372 55.96 -25.13 16.23
CA ASP A 372 56.95 -24.49 17.10
C ASP A 372 57.64 -25.51 18.02
N GLU A 373 56.89 -26.49 18.52
CA GLU A 373 57.43 -27.61 19.31
C GLU A 373 58.38 -28.47 18.47
N LEU A 374 57.96 -28.89 17.27
CA LEU A 374 58.79 -29.67 16.35
C LEU A 374 60.04 -28.90 15.88
N GLU A 375 59.95 -27.58 15.68
CA GLU A 375 61.14 -26.76 15.35
C GLU A 375 62.14 -26.71 16.51
N ASN A 376 61.66 -26.66 17.74
CA ASN A 376 62.52 -26.72 18.92
C ASN A 376 63.15 -28.09 19.10
N GLU A 377 62.40 -29.16 18.85
CA GLU A 377 62.91 -30.53 18.87
C GLU A 377 63.97 -30.74 17.78
N ARG A 378 63.71 -30.28 16.55
CA ARG A 378 64.66 -30.31 15.43
C ARG A 378 65.98 -29.60 15.76
N LYS A 379 65.92 -28.46 16.46
CA LYS A 379 67.12 -27.71 16.88
C LYS A 379 67.93 -28.52 17.91
N ARG A 380 67.25 -29.21 18.83
CA ARG A 380 67.91 -30.08 19.82
C ARG A 380 68.59 -31.26 19.14
N THR A 381 67.87 -32.01 18.30
CA THR A 381 68.44 -33.15 17.56
C THR A 381 69.59 -32.74 16.62
N LEU A 382 69.50 -31.58 15.98
CA LEU A 382 70.61 -31.10 15.16
C LEU A 382 71.82 -30.69 16.01
N THR A 383 71.60 -30.15 17.20
CA THR A 383 72.67 -29.82 18.15
C THR A 383 73.32 -31.09 18.68
N ASP A 384 72.51 -32.09 19.07
CA ASP A 384 72.98 -33.37 19.57
C ASP A 384 73.77 -34.14 18.50
N SER A 385 73.26 -34.23 17.27
CA SER A 385 73.98 -34.79 16.12
C SER A 385 75.34 -34.10 15.90
N ARG A 386 75.38 -32.76 15.98
CA ARG A 386 76.65 -32.01 15.86
C ARG A 386 77.61 -32.27 17.01
N ILE A 387 77.12 -32.37 18.24
CA ILE A 387 77.93 -32.69 19.42
C ILE A 387 78.51 -34.10 19.28
N GLN A 388 77.71 -35.09 18.88
CA GLN A 388 78.16 -36.47 18.70
C GLN A 388 79.11 -36.61 17.53
N SER A 389 78.86 -35.93 16.40
CA SER A 389 79.80 -35.88 15.27
C SER A 389 81.13 -35.25 15.66
N PHE A 390 81.11 -34.19 16.47
CA PHE A 390 82.32 -33.59 17.02
C PHE A 390 83.04 -34.55 17.98
N GLY A 391 82.31 -35.21 18.88
CA GLY A 391 82.86 -36.18 19.83
C GLY A 391 83.50 -37.38 19.14
N ASP A 392 82.85 -37.90 18.11
CA ASP A 392 83.34 -38.94 17.22
C ASP A 392 84.62 -38.53 16.50
N GLY A 393 84.62 -37.36 15.84
CA GLY A 393 85.81 -36.82 15.18
C GLY A 393 86.97 -36.57 16.15
N TYR A 394 86.67 -36.14 17.39
CA TYR A 394 87.65 -35.96 18.45
C TYR A 394 88.23 -37.31 18.92
N ALA A 395 87.40 -38.33 19.12
CA ALA A 395 87.83 -39.68 19.49
C ALA A 395 88.71 -40.31 18.40
N HIS A 396 88.31 -40.22 17.13
CA HIS A 396 89.13 -40.65 15.99
C HIS A 396 90.47 -39.92 15.92
N GLY A 397 90.47 -38.61 16.16
CA GLY A 397 91.70 -37.81 16.22
C GLY A 397 92.63 -38.25 17.35
N LYS A 398 92.06 -38.64 18.50
CA LYS A 398 92.80 -39.16 19.66
C LYS A 398 93.39 -40.56 19.38
N VAL A 399 92.60 -41.50 18.84
CA VAL A 399 93.10 -42.83 18.46
C VAL A 399 94.20 -42.71 17.39
N SER A 400 93.97 -41.87 16.38
CA SER A 400 94.97 -41.61 15.34
C SER A 400 96.26 -41.02 15.93
N ARG A 401 96.14 -40.12 16.90
CA ARG A 401 97.28 -39.56 17.64
C ARG A 401 98.02 -40.62 18.46
N ASP A 402 97.30 -41.52 19.14
CA ASP A 402 97.86 -42.54 20.02
C ASP A 402 98.57 -43.66 19.23
N VAL A 403 98.19 -43.88 17.96
CA VAL A 403 98.81 -44.87 17.06
C VAL A 403 99.98 -44.29 16.25
N MET A 404 100.02 -42.97 16.02
CA MET A 404 101.10 -42.30 15.29
C MET A 404 102.40 -42.27 16.09
N THR A 405 103.52 -42.54 15.42
CA THR A 405 104.85 -42.27 15.97
C THR A 405 105.13 -40.76 16.02
N GLU A 406 106.08 -40.35 16.86
CA GLU A 406 106.39 -38.92 17.08
C GLU A 406 106.85 -38.21 15.79
N GLU A 407 107.55 -38.94 14.91
CA GLU A 407 107.98 -38.49 13.58
C GLU A 407 106.80 -38.34 12.58
N GLU A 408 105.84 -39.27 12.62
CA GLU A 408 104.62 -39.21 11.79
C GLU A 408 103.69 -38.09 12.24
N TYR A 409 103.62 -37.82 13.55
CA TYR A 409 102.84 -36.72 14.08
C TYR A 409 103.39 -35.36 13.68
N ASP A 410 104.71 -35.16 13.75
CA ASP A 410 105.34 -33.90 13.33
C ASP A 410 105.17 -33.66 11.82
N SER A 411 105.27 -34.72 11.00
CA SER A 411 104.96 -34.66 9.56
C SER A 411 103.48 -34.33 9.29
N TRP A 412 102.54 -34.92 10.06
CA TRP A 412 101.12 -34.59 9.99
C TRP A 412 100.84 -33.14 10.40
N ARG A 413 101.47 -32.68 11.49
CA ARG A 413 101.34 -31.32 12.02
C ARG A 413 101.81 -30.30 10.99
N ASP A 414 103.00 -30.51 10.43
CA ASP A 414 103.59 -29.59 9.46
C ASP A 414 102.82 -29.60 8.12
N SER A 415 102.27 -30.75 7.70
CA SER A 415 101.41 -30.83 6.51
C SER A 415 100.02 -30.23 6.71
N HIS A 416 99.40 -30.32 7.90
CA HIS A 416 98.04 -29.84 8.14
C HIS A 416 97.96 -28.42 8.70
N LEU A 417 99.00 -27.92 9.37
CA LEU A 417 99.07 -26.57 9.96
C LEU A 417 99.94 -25.60 9.16
N THR A 418 100.34 -25.96 7.94
CA THR A 418 101.01 -25.03 7.02
C THR A 418 100.08 -23.88 6.62
N VAL A 419 100.65 -22.67 6.54
CA VAL A 419 99.94 -21.41 6.25
C VAL A 419 99.13 -21.47 4.94
N SER A 420 99.61 -22.22 3.95
CA SER A 420 98.94 -22.47 2.67
C SER A 420 97.66 -23.32 2.81
N ASN A 421 97.69 -24.37 3.64
CA ASN A 421 96.54 -25.24 3.87
C ASN A 421 95.48 -24.59 4.77
N LEU A 422 95.90 -23.80 5.77
CA LEU A 422 94.99 -22.96 6.56
C LEU A 422 94.26 -21.91 5.70
N ALA A 423 94.98 -21.28 4.76
CA ALA A 423 94.39 -20.31 3.82
C ALA A 423 93.41 -20.96 2.83
N LEU A 424 93.72 -22.17 2.33
CA LEU A 424 92.82 -22.94 1.45
C LEU A 424 91.56 -23.42 2.19
N ARG A 425 91.69 -23.89 3.43
CA ARG A 425 90.56 -24.37 4.25
C ARG A 425 89.65 -23.24 4.74
N ALA A 426 90.21 -22.06 5.01
CA ALA A 426 89.43 -20.85 5.27
C ALA A 426 88.61 -20.41 4.04
N LYS A 427 89.15 -20.63 2.83
CA LYS A 427 88.47 -20.33 1.57
C LYS A 427 87.36 -21.34 1.24
N SER A 428 87.53 -22.62 1.58
CA SER A 428 86.54 -23.68 1.36
C SER A 428 85.40 -23.68 2.38
N ASN A 429 85.68 -23.37 3.65
CA ASN A 429 84.64 -23.27 4.69
C ASN A 429 83.79 -21.99 4.53
N ALA A 430 84.32 -20.94 3.90
CA ALA A 430 83.54 -19.75 3.53
C ALA A 430 82.47 -20.03 2.46
N SER A 431 82.61 -21.11 1.68
CA SER A 431 81.67 -21.52 0.63
C SER A 431 80.60 -22.54 1.07
N ALA A 432 80.82 -23.28 2.16
CA ALA A 432 79.92 -24.35 2.58
C ALA A 432 78.77 -23.90 3.50
N ASP A 433 78.91 -22.78 4.23
CA ASP A 433 77.94 -22.39 5.27
C ASP A 433 77.19 -21.07 5.01
N ARG A 434 77.30 -20.50 3.80
CA ARG A 434 76.51 -19.33 3.37
C ARG A 434 76.15 -19.35 1.89
N GLN A 435 75.21 -20.22 1.51
CA GLN A 435 74.28 -19.85 0.44
C GLN A 435 73.05 -19.16 1.03
N VAL A 436 73.26 -17.96 1.56
CA VAL A 436 72.22 -16.94 1.54
C VAL A 436 72.62 -16.03 0.39
N PRO A 437 71.84 -15.93 -0.71
CA PRO A 437 72.17 -15.01 -1.78
C PRO A 437 72.09 -13.60 -1.21
N ARG A 438 73.25 -13.03 -0.88
CA ARG A 438 73.38 -11.60 -0.59
C ARG A 438 73.12 -10.90 -1.91
N ALA A 439 71.86 -10.54 -2.15
CA ALA A 439 71.48 -9.67 -3.24
C ALA A 439 72.42 -8.47 -3.22
N LYS A 440 73.14 -8.25 -4.33
CA LYS A 440 74.05 -7.12 -4.51
C LYS A 440 73.34 -5.86 -4.05
N SER A 441 73.80 -5.29 -2.94
CA SER A 441 73.29 -4.02 -2.45
C SER A 441 73.63 -2.96 -3.49
N SER A 442 72.65 -2.58 -4.30
CA SER A 442 72.71 -1.30 -5.00
C SER A 442 72.83 -0.24 -3.90
N GLY A 443 73.90 0.56 -3.90
CA GLY A 443 74.24 1.54 -2.87
C GLY A 443 73.28 2.73 -2.76
N MET A 444 71.97 2.48 -2.84
CA MET A 444 70.90 3.46 -2.71
C MET A 444 70.44 3.52 -1.26
N ARG A 445 70.22 4.74 -0.76
CA ARG A 445 69.69 4.96 0.59
C ARG A 445 68.26 4.41 0.68
N PRO A 446 67.78 3.97 1.87
CA PRO A 446 66.52 3.22 1.99
C PRO A 446 65.28 3.88 1.35
N HIS A 447 65.17 5.21 1.40
CA HIS A 447 64.06 5.93 0.76
C HIS A 447 64.14 5.95 -0.78
N GLN A 448 65.34 5.89 -1.36
CA GLN A 448 65.54 5.80 -2.81
C GLN A 448 65.16 4.41 -3.33
N ALA A 449 65.43 3.36 -2.55
CA ALA A 449 65.04 1.99 -2.87
C ALA A 449 63.51 1.83 -2.87
N ILE A 450 62.81 2.45 -1.91
CA ILE A 450 61.33 2.46 -1.86
C ILE A 450 60.75 3.21 -3.07
N ARG A 451 61.32 4.37 -3.42
CA ARG A 451 60.86 5.17 -4.57
C ARG A 451 61.03 4.40 -5.88
N LYS A 452 62.15 3.71 -6.04
CA LYS A 452 62.43 2.86 -7.21
C LYS A 452 61.50 1.64 -7.28
N ALA A 453 61.26 0.97 -6.16
CA ALA A 453 60.32 -0.17 -6.11
C ALA A 453 58.87 0.24 -6.43
N ILE A 454 58.49 1.47 -6.09
CA ILE A 454 57.18 2.02 -6.46
C ILE A 454 57.14 2.34 -7.96
N THR A 455 58.16 3.00 -8.53
CA THR A 455 58.19 3.30 -9.97
C THR A 455 58.23 2.04 -10.82
N ASP A 456 59.06 1.05 -10.45
CA ASP A 456 59.19 -0.19 -11.21
C ASP A 456 57.86 -0.99 -11.19
N ARG A 457 57.10 -0.95 -10.08
CA ARG A 457 55.75 -1.56 -10.00
C ARG A 457 54.69 -0.84 -10.84
N PHE A 458 54.85 0.46 -11.08
CA PHE A 458 53.92 1.22 -11.91
C PHE A 458 54.22 1.05 -13.40
N ASP A 459 55.48 0.85 -13.77
CA ASP A 459 55.87 0.58 -15.15
C ASP A 459 55.51 -0.86 -15.58
N GLU A 460 55.64 -1.88 -14.70
CA GLU A 460 55.24 -3.27 -15.00
C GLU A 460 53.72 -3.46 -15.19
N ASN A 461 52.89 -2.58 -14.62
CA ASN A 461 51.43 -2.64 -14.77
C ASN A 461 50.90 -1.91 -16.01
N ASN A 462 51.77 -1.26 -16.79
CA ASN A 462 51.42 -0.49 -17.99
C ASN A 462 52.09 -1.02 -19.28
N SER A 463 52.69 -2.22 -19.25
CA SER A 463 53.30 -2.90 -20.40
C SER A 463 52.62 -4.22 -20.73
#